data_AF-A0A8T3Z7F1-F1
#
_entry.id   AF-A0A8T3Z7F1-F1
#
_cell.length_a   1.000
_cell.length_b   1.000
_cell.length_c   1.000
_cell.angle_alpha   90.00
_cell.angle_beta   90.00
_cell.angle_gamma   90.00
#
_symmetry.space_group_name_H-M   'P 1'
#
loop_
_entity.id
_entity.type
_entity.pdbx_description
1 polymer ?
#
loop_
_entity_poly.entity_id
_entity_poly.type
_entity_poly.pdbx_seq_one_letter_code
_entity_poly.pdbx_strand_id
1 'polypeptide(L)'
;MEKRHQEYLEYYRARLKKYENNPLYPYSYQSEKALYQGIASSENLEEFGQKVEEDNLAVKSAISLVKDQETARKKLYHDLKEDIRLHAPSRILNIVDSFKTDMELVQKISEIEVEVNIEITLDLFTHQINYDLMILEEIEVYQSAEVPDEWKKEINQDRPQKIIHQGHKEWNEVVLPHAQKWEPDWQFNFDLIWEERHRRLIPIPDEVLKKRVRQFKTYRGL
;
A
#
# COMPACT_ATOMS: atom_id res chain seq x y z
N MET A 1 -36.40 30.19 -16.59
CA MET A 1 -35.60 29.21 -15.82
C MET A 1 -35.92 29.42 -14.35
N GLU A 2 -36.38 28.39 -13.64
CA GLU A 2 -36.72 28.49 -12.22
C GLU A 2 -35.47 28.74 -11.36
N LYS A 3 -35.64 29.44 -10.22
CA LYS A 3 -34.54 29.76 -9.29
C LYS A 3 -33.72 28.53 -8.90
N ARG A 4 -34.40 27.40 -8.62
CA ARG A 4 -33.76 26.13 -8.25
C ARG A 4 -32.89 25.57 -9.37
N HIS A 5 -33.33 25.65 -10.63
CA HIS A 5 -32.51 25.21 -11.78
C HIS A 5 -31.23 26.03 -11.87
N GLN A 6 -31.34 27.34 -11.69
CA GLN A 6 -30.19 28.25 -11.74
C GLN A 6 -29.20 27.98 -10.59
N GLU A 7 -29.68 27.64 -9.40
CA GLU A 7 -28.85 27.20 -8.27
C GLU A 7 -28.09 25.91 -8.60
N TYR A 8 -28.74 24.91 -9.18
CA TYR A 8 -28.08 23.67 -9.60
C TYR A 8 -27.08 23.88 -10.74
N LEU A 9 -27.39 24.78 -11.69
CA LEU A 9 -26.47 25.12 -12.78
C LEU A 9 -25.15 25.68 -12.22
N GLU A 10 -25.23 26.60 -11.26
CA GLU A 10 -24.04 27.14 -10.59
C GLU A 10 -23.31 26.08 -9.74
N TYR A 11 -24.05 25.17 -9.11
CA TYR A 11 -23.46 24.03 -8.40
C TYR A 11 -22.62 23.13 -9.32
N TYR A 12 -23.15 22.70 -10.46
CA TYR A 12 -22.40 21.88 -11.42
C TYR A 12 -21.25 22.65 -12.08
N ARG A 13 -21.42 23.97 -12.29
CA ARG A 13 -20.32 24.84 -12.73
C ARG A 13 -19.18 24.88 -11.72
N ALA A 14 -19.49 24.98 -10.43
CA ALA A 14 -18.49 24.95 -9.36
C ALA A 14 -17.77 23.60 -9.29
N ARG A 15 -18.49 22.48 -9.48
CA ARG A 15 -17.89 21.14 -9.57
C ARG A 15 -16.92 21.01 -10.74
N LEU A 16 -17.28 21.49 -11.92
CA LEU A 16 -16.39 21.52 -13.09
C LEU A 16 -15.12 22.33 -12.81
N LYS A 17 -15.27 23.54 -12.25
CA LYS A 17 -14.14 24.43 -11.91
C LYS A 17 -13.12 23.79 -10.96
N LYS A 18 -13.56 22.90 -10.06
CA LYS A 18 -12.67 22.17 -9.14
C LYS A 18 -11.54 21.43 -9.86
N TYR A 19 -11.80 20.90 -11.05
CA TYR A 19 -10.84 20.10 -11.82
C TYR A 19 -10.20 20.88 -12.98
N GLU A 20 -10.62 22.12 -13.21
CA GLU A 20 -10.10 22.95 -14.29
C GLU A 20 -8.59 23.17 -14.15
N ASN A 21 -7.85 22.91 -15.23
CA ASN A 21 -6.39 22.98 -15.30
C ASN A 21 -5.63 22.06 -14.32
N ASN A 22 -6.29 21.06 -13.72
CA ASN A 22 -5.63 20.11 -12.84
C ASN A 22 -5.10 18.89 -13.65
N PRO A 23 -3.77 18.73 -13.79
CA PRO A 23 -3.20 17.65 -14.61
C PRO A 23 -3.39 16.26 -13.99
N LEU A 24 -3.74 16.17 -12.70
CA LEU A 24 -4.02 14.90 -12.03
C LEU A 24 -5.46 14.44 -12.21
N TYR A 25 -6.38 15.32 -12.64
CA TYR A 25 -7.81 15.01 -12.76
C TYR A 25 -8.42 15.23 -14.15
N PRO A 26 -7.77 14.79 -15.24
CA PRO A 26 -8.30 14.98 -16.59
C PRO A 26 -9.61 14.22 -16.84
N TYR A 27 -9.81 13.03 -16.29
CA TYR A 27 -11.04 12.26 -16.53
C TYR A 27 -12.21 12.91 -15.80
N SER A 28 -12.03 13.28 -14.53
CA SER A 28 -13.04 13.97 -13.71
C SER A 28 -13.45 15.29 -14.34
N TYR A 29 -12.50 16.04 -14.92
CA TYR A 29 -12.83 17.25 -15.66
C TYR A 29 -13.80 16.97 -16.82
N GLN A 30 -13.57 15.93 -17.63
CA GLN A 30 -14.45 15.60 -18.74
C GLN A 30 -15.83 15.12 -18.27
N SER A 31 -15.90 14.31 -17.21
CA SER A 31 -17.19 13.83 -16.69
C SER A 31 -18.01 14.96 -16.04
N GLU A 32 -17.38 15.84 -15.28
CA GLU A 32 -18.05 17.02 -14.70
C GLU A 32 -18.47 18.02 -15.78
N LYS A 33 -17.71 18.12 -16.88
CA LYS A 33 -18.09 18.93 -18.03
C LYS A 33 -19.36 18.37 -18.68
N ALA A 34 -19.47 17.05 -18.82
CA ALA A 34 -20.67 16.40 -19.33
C ALA A 34 -21.89 16.63 -18.41
N LEU A 35 -21.72 16.54 -17.08
CA LEU A 35 -22.79 16.87 -16.12
C LEU A 35 -23.23 18.34 -16.23
N TYR A 36 -22.26 19.27 -16.29
CA TYR A 36 -22.54 20.70 -16.48
C TYR A 36 -23.28 20.97 -17.80
N GLN A 37 -22.84 20.37 -18.90
CA GLN A 37 -23.50 20.49 -20.20
C GLN A 37 -24.90 19.87 -20.18
N GLY A 38 -25.08 18.75 -19.47
CA GLY A 38 -26.37 18.12 -19.24
C GLY A 38 -27.37 19.11 -18.65
N ILE A 39 -27.05 19.75 -17.52
CA ILE A 39 -27.96 20.71 -16.88
C ILE A 39 -28.09 22.03 -17.66
N ALA A 40 -27.02 22.49 -18.31
CA ALA A 40 -27.03 23.74 -19.08
C ALA A 40 -27.87 23.63 -20.35
N SER A 41 -28.01 22.42 -20.91
CA SER A 41 -28.80 22.15 -22.11
C SER A 41 -30.23 21.67 -21.81
N SER A 42 -30.59 21.46 -20.55
CA SER A 42 -31.95 21.06 -20.16
C SER A 42 -32.84 22.27 -19.89
N GLU A 43 -34.10 22.17 -20.29
CA GLU A 43 -35.13 23.18 -20.07
C GLU A 43 -35.56 23.25 -18.60
N ASN A 44 -35.56 22.11 -17.92
CA ASN A 44 -35.91 21.96 -16.52
C ASN A 44 -35.10 20.83 -15.82
N LEU A 45 -35.30 20.66 -14.52
CA LEU A 45 -34.58 19.64 -13.73
C LEU A 45 -35.02 18.20 -14.01
N GLU A 46 -36.24 17.99 -14.50
CA GLU A 46 -36.75 16.66 -14.84
C GLU A 46 -36.04 16.11 -16.08
N GLU A 47 -35.91 16.94 -17.12
CA GLU A 47 -35.13 16.60 -18.32
C GLU A 47 -33.65 16.37 -17.97
N PHE A 48 -33.08 17.17 -17.06
CA PHE A 48 -31.72 16.92 -16.57
C PHE A 48 -31.60 15.56 -15.87
N GLY A 49 -32.57 15.20 -15.02
CA GLY A 49 -32.63 13.90 -14.35
C GLY A 49 -32.64 12.74 -15.35
N GLN A 50 -33.50 12.82 -16.37
CA GLN A 50 -33.57 11.82 -17.45
C GLN A 50 -32.22 11.65 -18.16
N LYS A 51 -31.56 12.75 -18.54
CA LYS A 51 -30.21 12.69 -19.16
C LYS A 51 -29.18 12.04 -18.25
N VAL A 52 -29.19 12.35 -16.95
CA VAL A 52 -28.26 11.75 -15.98
C VAL A 52 -28.44 10.24 -15.89
N GLU A 53 -29.69 9.76 -15.90
CA GLU A 53 -30.04 8.34 -15.85
C GLU A 53 -29.71 7.62 -17.16
N GLU A 54 -30.19 8.14 -18.29
CA GLU A 54 -30.01 7.55 -19.62
C GLU A 54 -28.52 7.39 -20.00
N ASP A 55 -27.73 8.44 -19.76
CA ASP A 55 -26.30 8.42 -20.04
C ASP A 55 -25.46 7.88 -18.88
N ASN A 56 -26.07 7.51 -17.76
CA ASN A 56 -25.42 7.05 -16.55
C ASN A 56 -24.28 8.00 -16.07
N LEU A 57 -24.53 9.30 -16.12
CA LEU A 57 -23.52 10.34 -15.90
C LEU A 57 -22.95 10.33 -14.48
N ALA A 58 -23.75 9.91 -13.50
CA ALA A 58 -23.33 9.79 -12.11
C ALA A 58 -22.24 8.71 -11.96
N VAL A 59 -22.47 7.51 -12.49
CA VAL A 59 -21.50 6.40 -12.44
C VAL A 59 -20.26 6.72 -13.27
N LYS A 60 -20.42 7.31 -14.46
CA LYS A 60 -19.28 7.76 -15.29
C LYS A 60 -18.40 8.77 -14.55
N SER A 61 -19.00 9.65 -13.74
CA SER A 61 -18.24 10.59 -12.91
C SER A 61 -17.49 9.90 -11.77
N ALA A 62 -18.11 8.91 -11.13
CA ALA A 62 -17.43 8.09 -10.11
C ALA A 62 -16.26 7.29 -10.70
N ILE A 63 -16.46 6.63 -11.85
CA ILE A 63 -15.40 5.94 -12.60
C ILE A 63 -14.26 6.89 -12.95
N SER A 64 -14.58 8.09 -13.43
CA SER A 64 -13.58 9.08 -13.82
C SER A 64 -12.72 9.53 -12.64
N LEU A 65 -13.33 9.75 -11.47
CA LEU A 65 -12.59 10.07 -10.25
C LEU A 65 -11.63 8.94 -9.84
N VAL A 66 -12.10 7.69 -9.87
CA VAL A 66 -11.26 6.52 -9.59
C VAL A 66 -10.10 6.44 -10.58
N LYS A 67 -10.35 6.63 -11.88
CA LYS A 67 -9.30 6.59 -12.90
C LYS A 67 -8.21 7.62 -12.65
N ASP A 68 -8.59 8.85 -12.31
CA ASP A 68 -7.64 9.90 -11.97
C ASP A 68 -6.79 9.54 -10.74
N GLN A 69 -7.45 9.11 -9.65
CA GLN A 69 -6.79 8.71 -8.40
C GLN A 69 -5.83 7.53 -8.61
N GLU A 70 -6.29 6.47 -9.27
CA GLU A 70 -5.48 5.28 -9.48
C GLU A 70 -4.38 5.49 -10.53
N THR A 71 -4.59 6.36 -11.53
CA THR A 71 -3.52 6.76 -12.46
C THR A 71 -2.40 7.51 -11.71
N ALA A 72 -2.78 8.42 -10.81
CA ALA A 72 -1.81 9.15 -9.98
C ALA A 72 -1.07 8.20 -9.02
N ARG A 73 -1.79 7.30 -8.32
CA ARG A 73 -1.19 6.28 -7.44
C ARG A 73 -0.26 5.35 -8.21
N LYS A 74 -0.68 4.87 -9.39
CA LYS A 74 0.14 4.01 -10.26
C LYS A 74 1.46 4.68 -10.60
N LYS A 75 1.41 5.94 -11.04
CA LYS A 75 2.60 6.72 -11.37
C LYS A 75 3.51 6.87 -10.16
N LEU A 76 2.96 7.27 -9.01
CA LEU A 76 3.72 7.42 -7.77
C LEU A 76 4.46 6.14 -7.40
N TYR A 77 3.76 5.00 -7.34
CA TYR A 77 4.37 3.73 -6.95
C TYR A 77 5.38 3.22 -7.97
N HIS A 78 5.13 3.44 -9.26
CA HIS A 78 6.11 3.14 -10.30
C HIS A 78 7.39 3.97 -10.14
N ASP A 79 7.27 5.30 -9.94
CA ASP A 79 8.41 6.19 -9.75
C ASP A 79 9.20 5.85 -8.47
N LEU A 80 8.50 5.37 -7.44
CA LEU A 80 9.10 4.86 -6.22
C LEU A 80 9.58 3.41 -6.33
N LYS A 81 9.36 2.68 -7.44
CA LYS A 81 9.66 1.25 -7.56
C LYS A 81 9.05 0.41 -6.42
N GLU A 82 7.81 0.74 -6.06
CA GLU A 82 6.99 0.06 -5.05
C GLU A 82 6.08 -0.96 -5.72
N ASP A 83 6.64 -2.12 -6.10
CA ASP A 83 5.98 -3.10 -6.96
C ASP A 83 4.70 -3.69 -6.35
N ILE A 84 4.70 -4.04 -5.05
CA ILE A 84 3.52 -4.60 -4.39
C ILE A 84 2.39 -3.58 -4.29
N ARG A 85 2.70 -2.32 -3.93
CA ARG A 85 1.70 -1.25 -3.86
C ARG A 85 1.14 -0.85 -5.22
N LEU A 86 1.89 -1.12 -6.30
CA LEU A 86 1.46 -0.91 -7.68
C LEU A 86 0.33 -1.86 -8.12
N HIS A 87 0.15 -3.00 -7.44
CA HIS A 87 -0.85 -4.00 -7.81
C HIS A 87 -2.28 -3.45 -7.75
N ALA A 88 -2.67 -2.77 -6.67
CA ALA A 88 -4.02 -2.21 -6.51
C ALA A 88 -4.40 -1.25 -7.64
N PRO A 89 -3.68 -0.13 -7.89
CA PRO A 89 -4.04 0.78 -8.97
C PRO A 89 -4.00 0.11 -10.35
N SER A 90 -3.10 -0.86 -10.56
CA SER A 90 -3.05 -1.59 -11.83
C SER A 90 -4.27 -2.49 -12.03
N ARG A 91 -4.68 -3.25 -11.02
CA ARG A 91 -5.86 -4.12 -11.06
C ARG A 91 -7.14 -3.29 -11.22
N ILE A 92 -7.28 -2.19 -10.47
CA ILE A 92 -8.45 -1.31 -10.55
C ILE A 92 -8.56 -0.68 -11.94
N LEU A 93 -7.49 -0.06 -12.47
CA LEU A 93 -7.52 0.58 -13.78
C LEU A 93 -7.86 -0.39 -14.92
N ASN A 94 -7.53 -1.68 -14.78
CA ASN A 94 -7.86 -2.68 -15.79
C ASN A 94 -9.36 -3.03 -15.86
N ILE A 95 -10.13 -2.78 -14.79
CA ILE A 95 -11.53 -3.21 -14.70
C ILE A 95 -12.52 -2.06 -14.51
N VAL A 96 -12.05 -0.86 -14.14
CA VAL A 96 -12.89 0.27 -13.72
C VAL A 96 -13.91 0.72 -14.77
N ASP A 97 -13.59 0.58 -16.06
CA ASP A 97 -14.49 0.96 -17.16
C ASP A 97 -15.62 -0.06 -17.41
N SER A 98 -15.61 -1.21 -16.73
CA SER A 98 -16.63 -2.27 -16.88
C SER A 98 -17.85 -2.12 -15.97
N PHE A 99 -17.76 -1.26 -14.95
CA PHE A 99 -18.80 -1.15 -13.92
C PHE A 99 -20.00 -0.33 -14.40
N LYS A 100 -21.19 -0.77 -14.00
CA LYS A 100 -22.46 -0.13 -14.39
C LYS A 100 -23.12 0.62 -13.25
N THR A 101 -22.79 0.27 -12.01
CA THR A 101 -23.31 0.92 -10.81
C THR A 101 -22.18 1.40 -9.91
N ASP A 102 -22.47 2.41 -9.09
CA ASP A 102 -21.61 2.92 -8.05
C ASP A 102 -21.36 1.89 -6.94
N MET A 103 -22.38 1.10 -6.58
CA MET A 103 -22.24 0.01 -5.61
C MET A 103 -21.25 -1.07 -6.06
N GLU A 104 -21.34 -1.54 -7.31
CA GLU A 104 -20.40 -2.52 -7.88
C GLU A 104 -18.97 -1.98 -7.88
N LEU A 105 -18.80 -0.71 -8.29
CA LEU A 105 -17.53 -0.01 -8.31
C LEU A 105 -16.89 0.02 -6.92
N VAL A 106 -17.63 0.49 -5.91
CA VAL A 106 -17.13 0.59 -4.52
C VAL A 106 -16.78 -0.78 -3.95
N GLN A 107 -17.66 -1.77 -4.14
CA GLN A 107 -17.42 -3.11 -3.65
C GLN A 107 -16.15 -3.72 -4.25
N LYS A 108 -15.98 -3.66 -5.58
CA LYS A 108 -14.84 -4.29 -6.26
C LYS A 108 -13.52 -3.60 -6.00
N ILE A 109 -13.51 -2.27 -5.87
CA ILE A 109 -12.31 -1.56 -5.44
C ILE A 109 -11.92 -2.00 -4.02
N SER A 110 -12.89 -2.08 -3.11
CA SER A 110 -12.64 -2.47 -1.72
C SER A 110 -12.08 -3.89 -1.62
N GLU A 111 -12.62 -4.83 -2.41
CA GLU A 111 -12.10 -6.21 -2.50
C GLU A 111 -10.64 -6.22 -2.96
N ILE A 112 -10.29 -5.50 -4.05
CA ILE A 112 -8.91 -5.41 -4.54
C ILE A 112 -7.97 -4.79 -3.50
N GLU A 113 -8.39 -3.71 -2.85
CA GLU A 113 -7.57 -3.04 -1.85
C GLU A 113 -7.33 -3.93 -0.63
N VAL A 114 -8.30 -4.73 -0.20
CA VAL A 114 -8.14 -5.70 0.88
C VAL A 114 -7.14 -6.79 0.48
N GLU A 115 -7.28 -7.37 -0.71
CA GLU A 115 -6.34 -8.40 -1.21
C GLU A 115 -4.91 -7.86 -1.27
N VAL A 116 -4.71 -6.68 -1.86
CA VAL A 116 -3.38 -6.08 -1.97
C VAL A 116 -2.84 -5.62 -0.61
N ASN A 117 -3.70 -5.24 0.34
CA ASN A 117 -3.25 -4.92 1.70
C ASN A 117 -2.68 -6.16 2.43
N ILE A 118 -3.20 -7.35 2.14
CA ILE A 118 -2.60 -8.60 2.63
C ILE A 118 -1.21 -8.77 2.01
N GLU A 119 -1.07 -8.59 0.69
CA GLU A 119 0.23 -8.66 0.00
C GLU A 119 1.25 -7.67 0.59
N ILE A 120 0.83 -6.42 0.84
CA ILE A 120 1.66 -5.39 1.49
C ILE A 120 2.04 -5.82 2.91
N THR A 121 1.10 -6.36 3.68
CA THR A 121 1.36 -6.81 5.05
C THR A 121 2.42 -7.91 5.07
N LEU A 122 2.31 -8.89 4.17
CA LEU A 122 3.27 -9.98 4.01
C LEU A 122 4.65 -9.46 3.54
N ASP A 123 4.69 -8.52 2.61
CA ASP A 123 5.91 -7.85 2.15
C ASP A 123 6.63 -7.11 3.29
N LEU A 124 5.88 -6.46 4.19
CA LEU A 124 6.42 -5.72 5.33
C LEU A 124 7.06 -6.63 6.39
N PHE A 125 6.76 -7.93 6.45
CA PHE A 125 7.50 -8.86 7.31
C PHE A 125 8.99 -8.87 6.96
N THR A 126 9.38 -8.57 5.71
CA THR A 126 10.79 -8.41 5.29
C THR A 126 11.54 -7.39 6.17
N HIS A 127 10.83 -6.41 6.74
CA HIS A 127 11.43 -5.39 7.62
C HIS A 127 11.82 -5.94 9.00
N GLN A 128 11.45 -7.18 9.34
CA GLN A 128 11.81 -7.80 10.62
C GLN A 128 13.32 -7.78 10.88
N ILE A 129 14.14 -7.97 9.83
CA ILE A 129 15.59 -7.87 9.96
C ILE A 129 16.04 -6.49 10.43
N ASN A 130 15.35 -5.41 10.01
CA ASN A 130 15.66 -4.04 10.40
C ASN A 130 15.39 -3.82 11.89
N TYR A 131 14.27 -4.34 12.39
CA TYR A 131 13.93 -4.27 13.81
C TYR A 131 14.92 -5.04 14.69
N ASP A 132 15.50 -6.12 14.16
CA ASP A 132 16.41 -6.97 14.91
C ASP A 132 17.88 -6.50 14.88
N LEU A 133 18.25 -5.52 14.04
CA LEU A 133 19.65 -5.08 13.88
C LEU A 133 20.33 -4.76 15.22
N MET A 134 19.63 -4.07 16.13
CA MET A 134 20.15 -3.73 17.46
C MET A 134 20.40 -4.97 18.33
N ILE A 135 19.51 -5.97 18.27
CA ILE A 135 19.68 -7.22 19.02
C ILE A 135 20.85 -8.03 18.44
N LEU A 136 21.01 -8.04 17.12
CA LEU A 136 22.15 -8.70 16.47
C LEU A 136 23.48 -8.05 16.88
N GLU A 137 23.49 -6.74 17.04
CA GLU A 137 24.64 -6.00 17.58
C GLU A 137 24.93 -6.35 19.04
N GLU A 138 23.90 -6.39 19.87
CA GLU A 138 24.05 -6.77 21.27
C GLU A 138 24.61 -8.19 21.43
N ILE A 139 24.12 -9.16 20.64
CA ILE A 139 24.66 -10.52 20.63
C ILE A 139 26.14 -10.51 20.26
N GLU A 140 26.52 -9.76 19.21
CA GLU A 140 27.90 -9.66 18.76
C GLU A 140 28.81 -9.02 19.82
N VAL A 141 28.34 -7.97 20.51
CA VAL A 141 29.04 -7.32 21.61
C VAL A 141 29.30 -8.32 22.74
N TYR A 142 28.29 -9.06 23.19
CA TYR A 142 28.48 -10.05 24.24
C TYR A 142 29.46 -11.15 23.85
N GLN A 143 29.36 -11.66 22.61
CA GLN A 143 30.24 -12.73 22.13
C GLN A 143 31.70 -12.28 22.04
N SER A 144 31.95 -11.03 21.68
CA SER A 144 33.30 -10.47 21.49
C SER A 144 33.86 -9.71 22.69
N ALA A 145 33.08 -9.52 23.75
CA ALA A 145 33.49 -8.75 24.92
C ALA A 145 34.75 -9.36 25.57
N GLU A 146 35.75 -8.51 25.79
CA GLU A 146 36.94 -8.87 26.58
C GLU A 146 36.63 -8.72 28.06
N VAL A 147 36.38 -9.86 28.72
CA VAL A 147 36.05 -9.93 30.15
C VAL A 147 36.97 -10.90 30.90
N PRO A 148 37.11 -10.76 32.23
CA PRO A 148 37.83 -11.73 33.05
C PRO A 148 37.34 -13.17 32.83
N ASP A 149 38.24 -14.16 32.95
CA ASP A 149 37.94 -15.56 32.67
C ASP A 149 36.73 -16.11 33.46
N GLU A 150 36.57 -15.64 34.70
CA GLU A 150 35.42 -15.99 35.55
C GLU A 150 34.07 -15.58 34.96
N TRP A 151 34.02 -14.55 34.10
CA TRP A 151 32.78 -14.04 33.51
C TRP A 151 32.56 -14.49 32.07
N LYS A 152 33.57 -15.08 31.41
CA LYS A 152 33.47 -15.49 29.99
C LYS A 152 32.30 -16.42 29.72
N LYS A 153 32.02 -17.35 30.64
CA LYS A 153 30.88 -18.26 30.50
C LYS A 153 29.56 -17.49 30.53
N GLU A 154 29.36 -16.63 31.52
CA GLU A 154 28.11 -15.88 31.63
C GLU A 154 27.94 -14.90 30.46
N ILE A 155 28.96 -14.08 30.20
CA ILE A 155 28.87 -12.95 29.28
C ILE A 155 28.98 -13.39 27.82
N ASN A 156 30.00 -14.17 27.45
CA ASN A 156 30.24 -14.53 26.05
C ASN A 156 29.45 -15.76 25.58
N GLN A 157 28.88 -16.55 26.51
CA GLN A 157 28.13 -17.78 26.17
C GLN A 157 26.67 -17.71 26.63
N ASP A 158 26.41 -17.70 27.93
CA ASP A 158 25.05 -17.89 28.47
C ASP A 158 24.08 -16.75 28.08
N ARG A 159 24.53 -15.49 28.18
CA ARG A 159 23.72 -14.31 27.78
C ARG A 159 23.34 -14.30 26.29
N PRO A 160 24.28 -14.36 25.33
CA PRO A 160 23.92 -14.36 23.92
C PRO A 160 23.08 -15.58 23.54
N GLN A 161 23.31 -16.75 24.14
CA GLN A 161 22.46 -17.93 23.89
C GLN A 161 21.03 -17.73 24.41
N LYS A 162 20.84 -17.07 25.55
CA LYS A 162 19.50 -16.74 26.05
C LYS A 162 18.75 -15.80 25.09
N ILE A 163 19.44 -14.80 24.54
CA ILE A 163 18.87 -13.87 23.55
C ILE A 163 18.47 -14.65 22.29
N ILE A 164 19.37 -15.50 21.75
CA ILE A 164 19.10 -16.34 20.58
C ILE A 164 17.89 -17.26 20.81
N HIS A 165 17.82 -17.93 21.96
CA HIS A 165 16.70 -18.81 22.30
C HIS A 165 15.37 -18.05 22.35
N GLN A 166 15.37 -16.84 22.91
CA GLN A 166 14.18 -15.98 22.91
C GLN A 166 13.80 -15.56 21.48
N GLY A 167 14.78 -15.24 20.64
CA GLY A 167 14.56 -14.91 19.22
C GLY A 167 13.93 -16.06 18.42
N HIS A 168 14.41 -17.29 18.63
CA HIS A 168 13.81 -18.51 18.07
C HIS A 168 12.37 -18.71 18.54
N LYS A 169 12.13 -18.53 19.83
CA LYS A 169 10.81 -18.69 20.42
C LYS A 169 9.82 -17.69 19.83
N GLU A 170 10.16 -16.40 19.81
CA GLU A 170 9.33 -15.36 19.21
C GLU A 170 9.05 -15.59 17.73
N TRP A 171 10.05 -16.07 16.99
CA TRP A 171 9.86 -16.39 15.58
C TRP A 171 8.79 -17.47 15.37
N ASN A 172 8.93 -18.58 16.08
CA ASN A 172 8.08 -19.76 15.91
C ASN A 172 6.70 -19.63 16.57
N GLU A 173 6.59 -18.89 17.67
CA GLU A 173 5.33 -18.75 18.41
C GLU A 173 4.52 -17.52 18.00
N VAL A 174 5.16 -16.49 17.42
CA VAL A 174 4.51 -15.21 17.11
C VAL A 174 4.64 -14.84 15.64
N VAL A 175 5.86 -14.62 15.13
CA VAL A 175 6.08 -14.02 13.81
C VAL A 175 5.56 -14.93 12.70
N LEU A 176 6.04 -16.17 12.63
CA LEU A 176 5.67 -17.12 11.60
C LEU A 176 4.16 -17.47 11.65
N PRO A 177 3.56 -17.82 12.81
CA PRO A 177 2.13 -18.06 12.88
C PRO A 177 1.28 -16.85 12.49
N HIS A 178 1.74 -15.61 12.76
CA HIS A 178 1.01 -14.42 12.35
C HIS A 178 1.01 -14.20 10.85
N ALA A 179 2.12 -14.43 10.16
CA ALA A 179 2.15 -14.40 8.69
C ALA A 179 1.30 -15.52 8.10
N GLN A 180 1.36 -16.73 8.68
CA GLN A 180 0.62 -17.91 8.23
C GLN A 180 -0.90 -17.84 8.45
N LYS A 181 -1.40 -16.90 9.26
CA LYS A 181 -2.83 -16.57 9.32
C LYS A 181 -3.36 -16.01 7.99
N TRP A 182 -2.50 -15.36 7.21
CA TRP A 182 -2.86 -14.74 5.95
C TRP A 182 -2.46 -15.60 4.75
N GLU A 183 -1.28 -16.21 4.79
CA GLU A 183 -0.79 -17.12 3.76
C GLU A 183 -0.19 -18.38 4.42
N PRO A 184 -0.91 -19.52 4.46
CA PRO A 184 -0.53 -20.70 5.25
C PRO A 184 0.87 -21.25 4.96
N ASP A 185 1.31 -21.16 3.71
CA ASP A 185 2.61 -21.65 3.26
C ASP A 185 3.71 -20.56 3.28
N TRP A 186 3.41 -19.39 3.85
CA TRP A 186 4.35 -18.27 3.88
C TRP A 186 5.66 -18.64 4.55
N GLN A 187 6.75 -18.22 3.91
CA GLN A 187 8.11 -18.33 4.39
C GLN A 187 8.82 -16.99 4.19
N PHE A 188 9.75 -16.66 5.09
CA PHE A 188 10.51 -15.44 4.97
C PHE A 188 11.43 -15.48 3.75
N ASN A 189 11.20 -14.58 2.80
CA ASN A 189 12.01 -14.48 1.59
C ASN A 189 13.15 -13.47 1.78
N PHE A 190 14.38 -13.98 1.93
CA PHE A 190 15.58 -13.17 2.10
C PHE A 190 15.97 -12.35 0.87
N ASP A 191 15.50 -12.73 -0.33
CA ASP A 191 15.85 -12.03 -1.56
C ASP A 191 15.18 -10.64 -1.62
N LEU A 192 14.01 -10.48 -0.99
CA LEU A 192 13.28 -9.22 -0.93
C LEU A 192 14.08 -8.10 -0.25
N ILE A 193 14.97 -8.44 0.70
CA ILE A 193 15.81 -7.46 1.41
C ILE A 193 16.64 -6.61 0.44
N TRP A 194 17.03 -7.19 -0.70
CA TRP A 194 17.91 -6.55 -1.68
C TRP A 194 17.17 -5.70 -2.69
N GLU A 195 15.84 -5.77 -2.73
CA GLU A 195 15.04 -4.94 -3.62
C GLU A 195 15.08 -3.49 -3.14
N GLU A 196 15.12 -2.55 -4.09
CA GLU A 196 15.38 -1.14 -3.83
C GLU A 196 14.44 -0.55 -2.77
N ARG A 197 13.16 -0.95 -2.80
CA ARG A 197 12.15 -0.49 -1.84
C ARG A 197 12.49 -0.81 -0.38
N HIS A 198 13.01 -2.02 -0.12
CA HIS A 198 13.43 -2.44 1.22
C HIS A 198 14.80 -1.89 1.56
N ARG A 199 15.73 -1.91 0.60
CA ARG A 199 17.10 -1.45 0.77
C ARG A 199 17.19 0.02 1.19
N ARG A 200 16.27 0.88 0.70
CA ARG A 200 16.15 2.30 1.10
C ARG A 200 15.90 2.49 2.60
N LEU A 201 15.27 1.53 3.25
CA LEU A 201 14.91 1.59 4.68
C LEU A 201 16.02 1.03 5.59
N ILE A 202 17.04 0.41 5.01
CA ILE A 202 18.13 -0.24 5.73
C ILE A 202 19.43 0.53 5.41
N PRO A 203 19.76 1.63 6.10
CA PRO A 203 20.85 2.53 5.70
C PRO A 203 22.25 2.02 6.11
N ILE A 204 22.53 0.72 6.00
CA ILE A 204 23.85 0.13 6.27
C ILE A 204 24.51 -0.38 4.99
N PRO A 205 25.86 -0.43 4.88
CA PRO A 205 26.55 -0.95 3.69
C PRO A 205 26.23 -2.43 3.41
N ASP A 206 26.27 -2.83 2.15
CA ASP A 206 25.87 -4.19 1.73
C ASP A 206 26.69 -5.29 2.42
N GLU A 207 27.99 -5.08 2.63
CA GLU A 207 28.83 -6.06 3.33
C GLU A 207 28.42 -6.26 4.79
N VAL A 208 28.01 -5.17 5.46
CA VAL A 208 27.47 -5.23 6.82
C VAL A 208 26.11 -5.92 6.79
N LEU A 209 25.25 -5.59 5.83
CA LEU A 209 23.93 -6.21 5.69
C LEU A 209 24.04 -7.72 5.42
N LYS A 210 24.93 -8.16 4.55
CA LYS A 210 25.20 -9.60 4.31
C LYS A 210 25.59 -10.32 5.60
N LYS A 211 26.39 -9.69 6.46
CA LYS A 211 26.73 -10.23 7.78
C LYS A 211 25.50 -10.28 8.69
N ARG A 212 24.72 -9.20 8.76
CA ARG A 212 23.49 -9.12 9.56
C ARG A 212 22.44 -10.14 9.13
N VAL A 213 22.27 -10.40 7.84
CA VAL A 213 21.38 -11.45 7.32
C VAL A 213 21.81 -12.84 7.81
N ARG A 214 23.11 -13.15 7.83
CA ARG A 214 23.61 -14.42 8.38
C ARG A 214 23.35 -14.53 9.88
N GLN A 215 23.61 -13.46 10.63
CA GLN A 215 23.34 -13.42 12.08
C GLN A 215 21.83 -13.54 12.37
N PHE A 216 20.99 -12.89 11.58
CA PHE A 216 19.53 -12.96 11.68
C PHE A 216 19.03 -14.40 11.51
N LYS A 217 19.53 -15.13 10.50
CA LYS A 217 19.20 -16.54 10.30
C LYS A 217 19.50 -17.37 11.54
N THR A 218 20.69 -17.20 12.11
CA THR A 218 21.07 -17.86 13.37
C THR A 218 20.19 -17.42 14.55
N TYR A 219 19.88 -16.13 14.67
CA TYR A 219 19.08 -15.56 15.75
C TYR A 219 17.60 -15.96 15.69
N ARG A 220 17.03 -16.17 14.50
CA ARG A 220 15.63 -16.57 14.27
C ARG A 220 15.44 -18.06 14.03
N GLY A 221 16.51 -18.80 13.79
CA GLY A 221 16.46 -20.26 13.58
C GLY A 221 16.02 -20.64 12.17
N LEU A 222 16.45 -19.85 11.18
CA LEU A 222 16.11 -19.93 9.76
C LEU A 222 17.28 -20.40 8.88
#